data_AF-A0A2V9XDC6-F1
#
_entry.id   AF-A0A2V9XDC6-F1
#
_cell.length_a   1.000
_cell.length_b   1.000
_cell.length_c   1.000
_cell.angle_alpha   90.00
_cell.angle_beta   90.00
_cell.angle_gamma   90.00
#
_symmetry.space_group_name_H-M   'P 1'
#
loop_
_entity.id
_entity.type
_entity.pdbx_description
1 polymer ?
#
loop_
_entity_poly.entity_id
_entity_poly.type
_entity_poly.pdbx_seq_one_letter_code
_entity_poly.pdbx_strand_id
1 'polypeptide(L)'
;MHLCFSKHLSQKETPMNITRAVTLFVLCLTLIEAQGQITGSGTAGRIALWTGTNTLGNSIITQHSGTLSLHSPATAISASSSGTSAGISAVLGQSTAFTGTVAGVRGTILSSTANATGVLGTAHSGNGFVFGVTGSSGSQEGAGVYGVNFAFGGDGGSGVLGYAGATAGPVWGVKGYANSTDGIGVQGSAPFEGLVGVAQTCKTTCLPTAGTAGVFTTGSGGNIVVGNVADV
;
A
#
# COMPACT_ATOMS: atom_id res chain seq x y z
N MET A 1 -27.32 27.52 -30.52
CA MET A 1 -27.69 26.63 -31.63
C MET A 1 -29.18 26.79 -31.85
N HIS A 2 -29.53 27.58 -32.85
CA HIS A 2 -30.88 28.04 -33.17
C HIS A 2 -31.55 26.94 -34.01
N LEU A 3 -32.65 26.35 -33.53
CA LEU A 3 -33.47 25.45 -34.36
C LEU A 3 -34.74 26.17 -34.79
N CYS A 4 -34.75 26.45 -36.08
CA CYS A 4 -35.77 27.09 -36.88
C CYS A 4 -36.93 26.10 -37.11
N PHE A 5 -38.14 26.41 -36.64
CA PHE A 5 -39.35 25.71 -37.09
C PHE A 5 -39.81 26.34 -38.39
N SER A 6 -39.39 25.77 -39.52
CA SER A 6 -39.84 26.16 -40.85
C SER A 6 -41.06 25.34 -41.27
N LYS A 7 -42.09 26.09 -41.67
CA LYS A 7 -43.29 25.75 -42.44
C LYS A 7 -43.18 24.46 -43.27
N HIS A 8 -44.14 23.53 -43.13
CA HIS A 8 -45.03 23.03 -44.19
C HIS A 8 -45.76 21.76 -43.72
N LEU A 9 -46.98 21.87 -43.17
CA LEU A 9 -47.95 20.78 -43.21
C LEU A 9 -49.37 21.38 -43.26
N SER A 10 -49.81 21.74 -44.45
CA SER A 10 -51.24 21.74 -44.79
C SER A 10 -51.63 20.29 -45.05
N GLN A 11 -51.80 19.52 -43.98
CA GLN A 11 -52.50 18.24 -44.08
C GLN A 11 -53.86 18.44 -43.43
N LYS A 12 -54.88 18.33 -44.28
CA LYS A 12 -56.29 18.19 -43.95
C LYS A 12 -56.41 17.23 -42.77
N GLU A 13 -56.71 17.76 -41.59
CA GLU A 13 -57.01 16.97 -40.41
C GLU A 13 -58.27 16.15 -40.70
N THR A 14 -58.08 14.94 -41.22
CA THR A 14 -59.14 13.93 -41.17
C THR A 14 -59.45 13.72 -39.69
N PRO A 15 -60.71 13.82 -39.24
CA PRO A 15 -61.06 13.67 -37.84
C PRO A 15 -60.48 12.36 -37.37
N MET A 16 -59.55 12.44 -36.42
CA MET A 16 -58.86 11.27 -35.90
C MET A 16 -59.93 10.34 -35.35
N ASN A 17 -60.21 9.25 -36.09
CA ASN A 17 -61.20 8.26 -35.70
C ASN A 17 -60.83 7.80 -34.29
N ILE A 18 -61.75 7.94 -33.34
CA ILE A 18 -61.56 7.62 -31.92
C ILE A 18 -60.89 6.25 -31.77
N THR A 19 -61.23 5.29 -32.64
CA THR A 19 -60.58 3.97 -32.66
C THR A 19 -59.07 4.05 -32.89
N ARG A 20 -58.58 4.86 -33.83
CA ARG A 20 -57.14 5.03 -34.11
C ARG A 20 -56.44 5.81 -32.99
N ALA A 21 -57.08 6.84 -32.43
CA ALA A 21 -56.55 7.58 -31.28
C ALA A 21 -56.37 6.67 -30.06
N VAL A 22 -57.39 5.85 -29.77
CA VAL A 22 -57.37 4.87 -28.68
C VAL A 22 -56.33 3.79 -28.95
N THR A 23 -56.17 3.33 -30.19
CA THR A 23 -55.16 2.32 -30.52
C THR A 23 -53.74 2.88 -30.34
N LEU A 24 -53.47 4.11 -30.77
CA LEU A 24 -52.16 4.76 -30.56
C LEU A 24 -51.89 5.06 -29.08
N PHE A 25 -52.91 5.47 -28.33
CA PHE A 25 -52.80 5.72 -26.89
C PHE A 25 -52.58 4.44 -26.11
N VAL A 26 -53.30 3.36 -26.43
CA VAL A 26 -53.08 2.03 -25.84
C VAL A 26 -51.71 1.47 -26.23
N LEU A 27 -51.29 1.59 -27.50
CA LEU A 27 -49.96 1.19 -27.96
C LEU A 27 -48.86 2.00 -27.23
N CYS A 28 -49.06 3.30 -27.04
CA CYS A 28 -48.14 4.16 -26.29
C CYS A 28 -48.13 3.83 -24.79
N LEU A 29 -49.27 3.45 -24.20
CA LEU A 29 -49.36 2.98 -22.81
C LEU A 29 -48.72 1.59 -22.61
N THR A 30 -48.76 0.72 -23.62
CA THR A 30 -48.10 -0.59 -23.57
C THR A 30 -46.61 -0.52 -23.91
N LEU A 31 -46.18 0.51 -24.66
CA LEU A 31 -44.77 0.82 -24.95
C LEU A 31 -44.09 1.62 -23.84
N ILE A 32 -44.84 2.09 -22.83
CA ILE A 32 -44.29 2.29 -21.48
C ILE A 32 -44.13 0.89 -20.87
N GLU A 33 -43.37 0.02 -21.55
CA GLU A 33 -42.92 -1.21 -20.96
C GLU A 33 -42.21 -0.83 -19.66
N ALA A 34 -42.69 -1.44 -18.58
CA ALA A 34 -42.20 -1.26 -17.24
C ALA A 34 -40.68 -1.17 -17.24
N GLN A 35 -40.14 0.04 -17.12
CA GLN A 35 -38.73 0.19 -16.79
C GLN A 35 -38.58 -0.57 -15.49
N GLY A 36 -37.88 -1.72 -15.55
CA GLY A 36 -37.94 -2.72 -14.50
C GLY A 36 -37.70 -2.05 -13.17
N GLN A 37 -38.75 -1.99 -12.34
CA GLN A 37 -38.70 -1.23 -11.11
C GLN A 37 -37.53 -1.77 -10.28
N ILE A 38 -36.68 -0.87 -9.78
CA ILE A 38 -35.60 -1.29 -8.91
C ILE A 38 -36.23 -1.93 -7.67
N THR A 39 -35.96 -3.22 -7.49
CA THR A 39 -36.46 -4.02 -6.37
C THR A 39 -35.33 -4.33 -5.39
N GLY A 40 -35.69 -4.64 -4.15
CA GLY A 40 -34.75 -4.84 -3.06
C GLY A 40 -34.52 -3.58 -2.22
N SER A 41 -34.06 -3.78 -0.99
CA SER A 41 -33.69 -2.71 -0.07
C SER A 41 -32.35 -3.06 0.58
N GLY A 42 -31.48 -2.07 0.71
CA GLY A 42 -30.26 -2.22 1.49
C GLY A 42 -30.60 -2.43 2.97
N THR A 43 -29.77 -3.19 3.68
CA THR A 43 -29.84 -3.26 5.14
C THR A 43 -29.10 -2.06 5.75
N ALA A 44 -29.67 -1.46 6.80
CA ALA A 44 -29.01 -0.38 7.53
C ALA A 44 -27.59 -0.79 7.97
N GLY A 45 -26.63 0.11 7.80
CA GLY A 45 -25.22 -0.18 8.07
C GLY A 45 -24.53 -1.03 7.01
N ARG A 46 -25.13 -1.23 5.83
CA ARG A 46 -24.46 -1.83 4.66
C ARG A 46 -24.60 -0.94 3.44
N ILE A 47 -23.59 -0.95 2.58
CA ILE A 47 -23.67 -0.28 1.28
C ILE A 47 -24.44 -1.20 0.31
N ALA A 48 -25.43 -0.64 -0.40
CA ALA A 48 -26.20 -1.37 -1.39
C ALA A 48 -25.34 -1.74 -2.61
N LEU A 49 -25.57 -2.92 -3.16
CA LEU A 49 -24.88 -3.45 -4.33
C LEU A 49 -25.90 -4.02 -5.31
N TRP A 50 -25.74 -3.75 -6.61
CA TRP A 50 -26.51 -4.41 -7.64
C TRP A 50 -26.18 -5.90 -7.67
N THR A 51 -27.19 -6.73 -7.40
CA THR A 51 -27.08 -8.19 -7.47
C THR A 51 -27.68 -8.76 -8.76
N GLY A 52 -28.33 -7.92 -9.55
CA GLY A 52 -28.95 -8.24 -10.83
C GLY A 52 -29.35 -6.97 -11.57
N THR A 53 -29.96 -7.11 -12.75
CA THR A 53 -30.29 -5.99 -13.64
C THR A 53 -31.17 -4.94 -12.98
N ASN A 54 -32.12 -5.37 -12.13
CA ASN A 54 -33.06 -4.48 -11.42
C ASN A 54 -33.16 -4.81 -9.92
N THR A 55 -32.14 -5.44 -9.33
CA THR A 55 -32.17 -5.88 -7.92
C THR A 55 -30.99 -5.33 -7.13
N LEU A 56 -31.29 -4.72 -5.99
CA LEU A 56 -30.30 -4.31 -4.99
C LEU A 56 -30.21 -5.36 -3.87
N GLY A 57 -28.99 -5.65 -3.45
CA GLY A 57 -28.65 -6.43 -2.27
C GLY A 57 -27.60 -5.72 -1.42
N ASN A 58 -27.00 -6.46 -0.50
CA ASN A 58 -25.98 -5.94 0.41
C ASN A 58 -24.57 -6.23 -0.12
N SER A 59 -23.69 -5.22 -0.07
CA SER A 59 -22.26 -5.44 -0.27
C SER A 59 -21.60 -6.07 0.97
N ILE A 60 -20.33 -6.44 0.81
CA ILE A 60 -19.42 -6.81 1.91
C ILE A 60 -18.95 -5.59 2.73
N ILE A 61 -19.28 -4.36 2.31
CA ILE A 61 -18.93 -3.14 3.02
C ILE A 61 -20.01 -2.83 4.04
N THR A 62 -19.61 -2.76 5.30
CA THR A 62 -20.47 -2.37 6.42
C THR A 62 -20.05 -1.01 6.96
N GLN A 63 -21.01 -0.15 7.22
CA GLN A 63 -20.82 1.10 7.95
C GLN A 63 -21.28 0.91 9.39
N HIS A 64 -20.41 1.18 10.36
CA HIS A 64 -20.79 1.16 11.77
C HIS A 64 -20.01 2.21 12.56
N SER A 65 -20.73 3.02 13.34
CA SER A 65 -20.14 4.01 14.26
C SER A 65 -19.09 4.93 13.61
N GLY A 66 -19.40 5.44 12.41
CA GLY A 66 -18.53 6.33 11.65
C GLY A 66 -17.38 5.66 10.90
N THR A 67 -17.29 4.33 10.92
CA THR A 67 -16.26 3.55 10.19
C THR A 67 -16.85 2.79 9.01
N LEU A 68 -15.99 2.46 8.04
CA LEU A 68 -16.28 1.51 6.98
C LEU A 68 -15.41 0.27 7.21
N SER A 69 -16.05 -0.90 7.19
CA SER A 69 -15.39 -2.19 7.36
C SER A 69 -15.70 -3.08 6.18
N LEU A 70 -14.74 -3.93 5.83
CA LEU A 70 -14.86 -4.92 4.77
C LEU A 70 -14.69 -6.30 5.39
N HIS A 71 -15.53 -7.25 4.97
CA HIS A 71 -15.39 -8.65 5.36
C HIS A 71 -15.19 -9.49 4.09
N SER A 72 -13.95 -9.89 3.83
CA SER A 72 -13.58 -10.73 2.68
C SER A 72 -12.72 -11.91 3.15
N PRO A 73 -12.98 -13.14 2.71
CA PRO A 73 -12.09 -14.29 2.95
C PRO A 73 -10.83 -14.27 2.06
N ALA A 74 -10.70 -13.30 1.15
CA ALA A 74 -9.61 -13.17 0.20
C ALA A 74 -9.12 -11.71 0.15
N THR A 75 -8.76 -11.19 -1.03
CA THR A 75 -8.41 -9.78 -1.18
C THR A 75 -9.61 -8.90 -0.83
N ALA A 76 -9.45 -8.08 0.22
CA ALA A 76 -10.52 -7.18 0.67
C ALA A 76 -10.54 -5.85 -0.10
N ILE A 77 -9.38 -5.30 -0.43
CA ILE A 77 -9.21 -4.04 -1.18
C ILE A 77 -8.11 -4.24 -2.22
N SER A 78 -8.39 -3.88 -3.47
CA SER A 78 -7.37 -3.66 -4.50
C SER A 78 -7.51 -2.23 -4.99
N ALA A 79 -6.46 -1.43 -4.81
CA ALA A 79 -6.39 -0.07 -5.28
C ALA A 79 -5.27 0.02 -6.31
N SER A 80 -5.56 0.58 -7.48
CA SER A 80 -4.59 0.79 -8.54
C SER A 80 -4.73 2.20 -9.09
N SER A 81 -3.60 2.81 -9.42
CA SER A 81 -3.54 4.13 -10.03
C SER A 81 -2.44 4.10 -11.08
N SER A 82 -2.74 4.55 -12.30
CA SER A 82 -1.78 4.63 -13.39
C SER A 82 -1.88 5.99 -14.08
N GLY A 83 -0.75 6.50 -14.57
CA GLY A 83 -0.68 7.77 -15.28
C GLY A 83 0.76 8.25 -15.41
N THR A 84 0.96 9.34 -16.15
CA THR A 84 2.28 9.88 -16.49
C THR A 84 2.69 11.10 -15.65
N SER A 85 1.81 11.53 -14.74
CA SER A 85 2.02 12.71 -13.90
C SER A 85 2.70 12.36 -12.57
N ALA A 86 3.39 13.33 -11.97
CA ALA A 86 3.94 13.18 -10.62
C ALA A 86 2.82 13.10 -9.56
N GLY A 87 3.09 12.44 -8.43
CA GLY A 87 2.21 12.42 -7.26
C GLY A 87 1.01 11.46 -7.32
N ILE A 88 0.99 10.54 -8.29
CA ILE A 88 -0.08 9.54 -8.39
C ILE A 88 0.00 8.58 -7.20
N SER A 89 -1.10 8.47 -6.45
CA SER A 89 -1.22 7.56 -5.30
C SER A 89 -2.48 6.71 -5.46
N ALA A 90 -2.33 5.38 -5.33
CA ALA A 90 -3.48 4.47 -5.30
C ALA A 90 -4.19 4.52 -3.94
N VAL A 91 -3.42 4.65 -2.86
CA VAL A 91 -3.90 4.80 -1.49
C VAL A 91 -3.07 5.89 -0.81
N LEU A 92 -3.75 6.89 -0.26
CA LEU A 92 -3.14 7.93 0.56
C LEU A 92 -3.87 7.96 1.92
N GLY A 93 -3.13 7.69 2.99
CA GLY A 93 -3.65 7.75 4.36
C GLY A 93 -2.95 8.87 5.13
N GLN A 94 -3.72 9.69 5.83
CA GLN A 94 -3.21 10.70 6.77
C GLN A 94 -3.90 10.47 8.11
N SER A 95 -3.12 10.43 9.18
CA SER A 95 -3.63 10.36 10.55
C SER A 95 -2.88 11.36 11.40
N THR A 96 -3.62 12.22 12.08
CA THR A 96 -3.07 13.32 12.89
C THR A 96 -3.74 13.31 14.25
N ALA A 97 -2.95 13.34 15.33
CA ALA A 97 -3.45 13.71 16.65
C ALA A 97 -2.43 14.61 17.35
N PHE A 98 -2.94 15.50 18.20
CA PHE A 98 -2.10 16.41 18.98
C PHE A 98 -1.46 15.72 20.19
N THR A 99 -2.10 14.67 20.71
CA THR A 99 -1.62 13.86 21.83
C THR A 99 -1.98 12.39 21.61
N GLY A 100 -1.28 11.51 22.33
CA GLY A 100 -1.53 10.07 22.30
C GLY A 100 -0.85 9.34 21.13
N THR A 101 -1.04 8.02 21.09
CA THR A 101 -0.50 7.16 20.04
C THR A 101 -1.40 7.18 18.82
N VAL A 102 -0.83 7.45 17.64
CA VAL A 102 -1.54 7.48 16.37
C VAL A 102 -0.98 6.42 15.44
N ALA A 103 -1.85 5.61 14.85
CA ALA A 103 -1.50 4.70 13.78
C ALA A 103 -2.22 5.13 12.50
N GLY A 104 -1.47 5.37 11.42
CA GLY A 104 -2.04 5.60 10.09
C GLY A 104 -2.46 4.29 9.43
N VAL A 105 -1.58 3.28 9.48
CA VAL A 105 -1.83 1.93 8.96
C VAL A 105 -1.37 0.91 9.99
N ARG A 106 -2.23 -0.05 10.33
CA ARG A 106 -1.89 -1.19 11.20
C ARG A 106 -2.29 -2.47 10.48
N GLY A 107 -1.30 -3.30 10.16
CA GLY A 107 -1.50 -4.65 9.64
C GLY A 107 -1.21 -5.69 10.72
N THR A 108 -2.08 -6.69 10.84
CA THR A 108 -1.86 -7.88 11.67
C THR A 108 -2.06 -9.10 10.79
N ILE A 109 -1.12 -10.05 10.84
CA ILE A 109 -1.27 -11.33 10.15
C ILE A 109 -1.15 -12.46 11.16
N LEU A 110 -2.10 -13.39 11.07
CA LEU A 110 -2.09 -14.64 11.80
C LEU A 110 -2.05 -15.76 10.76
N SER A 111 -0.98 -16.53 10.73
CA SER A 111 -0.81 -17.67 9.83
C SER A 111 -0.26 -18.85 10.63
N SER A 112 -0.80 -20.04 10.37
CA SER A 112 -0.27 -21.30 10.87
C SER A 112 0.82 -21.90 9.97
N THR A 113 1.18 -21.20 8.89
CA THR A 113 2.15 -21.67 7.88
C THR A 113 3.30 -20.67 7.71
N ALA A 114 4.43 -21.15 7.19
CA ALA A 114 5.61 -20.33 6.92
C ALA A 114 5.34 -19.25 5.86
N ASN A 115 6.20 -18.22 5.83
CA ASN A 115 6.23 -17.16 4.80
C ASN A 115 5.03 -16.20 4.76
N ALA A 116 4.31 -16.05 5.88
CA ALA A 116 3.30 -15.01 6.01
C ALA A 116 3.93 -13.60 5.89
N THR A 117 3.42 -12.77 4.98
CA THR A 117 4.01 -11.46 4.70
C THR A 117 3.06 -10.33 5.09
N GLY A 118 3.44 -9.60 6.16
CA GLY A 118 2.70 -8.44 6.68
C GLY A 118 2.46 -7.35 5.64
N VAL A 119 3.57 -6.85 5.10
CA VAL A 119 3.63 -5.80 4.10
C VAL A 119 4.69 -6.19 3.08
N LEU A 120 4.31 -6.30 1.81
CA LEU A 120 5.23 -6.50 0.70
C LEU A 120 5.26 -5.24 -0.16
N GLY A 121 6.34 -4.47 -0.05
CA GLY A 121 6.60 -3.34 -0.93
C GLY A 121 7.53 -3.75 -2.06
N THR A 122 7.09 -3.62 -3.31
CA THR A 122 7.96 -3.73 -4.49
C THR A 122 8.00 -2.38 -5.19
N ALA A 123 9.19 -1.93 -5.57
CA ALA A 123 9.34 -0.71 -6.33
C ALA A 123 10.43 -0.88 -7.38
N HIS A 124 10.13 -0.46 -8.59
CA HIS A 124 10.99 -0.60 -9.76
C HIS A 124 11.00 0.72 -10.51
N SER A 125 12.18 1.14 -10.97
CA SER A 125 12.31 2.25 -11.91
C SER A 125 13.26 1.85 -13.02
N GLY A 126 12.89 2.18 -14.26
CA GLY A 126 13.78 2.00 -15.42
C GLY A 126 14.98 2.96 -15.40
N ASN A 127 14.89 4.07 -14.67
CA ASN A 127 15.98 5.05 -14.46
C ASN A 127 15.81 5.80 -13.13
N GLY A 128 16.91 6.19 -12.47
CA GLY A 128 16.88 7.01 -11.26
C GLY A 128 16.59 6.25 -9.96
N PHE A 129 16.45 7.00 -8.85
CA PHE A 129 16.23 6.43 -7.52
C PHE A 129 14.78 6.05 -7.30
N VAL A 130 14.56 4.85 -6.74
CA VAL A 130 13.24 4.37 -6.32
C VAL A 130 13.30 3.90 -4.87
N PHE A 131 12.27 4.22 -4.10
CA PHE A 131 12.14 3.78 -2.71
C PHE A 131 10.94 2.84 -2.60
N GLY A 132 11.16 1.63 -2.06
CA GLY A 132 10.07 0.70 -1.78
C GLY A 132 9.29 1.08 -0.52
N VAL A 133 10.02 1.37 0.55
CA VAL A 133 9.48 1.84 1.83
C VAL A 133 10.39 2.96 2.34
N THR A 134 9.79 4.09 2.72
CA THR A 134 10.49 5.21 3.36
C THR A 134 9.82 5.50 4.68
N GLY A 135 10.60 5.49 5.76
CA GLY A 135 10.17 5.91 7.08
C GLY A 135 10.99 7.12 7.54
N SER A 136 10.32 8.14 8.07
CA SER A 136 10.95 9.35 8.59
C SER A 136 10.25 9.74 9.88
N SER A 137 11.01 10.21 10.85
CA SER A 137 10.49 10.76 12.10
C SER A 137 11.12 12.14 12.36
N GLY A 138 10.28 13.12 12.66
CA GLY A 138 10.70 14.46 13.11
C GLY A 138 10.77 14.61 14.64
N SER A 139 10.49 13.55 15.40
CA SER A 139 10.55 13.58 16.87
C SER A 139 11.98 13.38 17.38
N GLN A 140 12.32 13.99 18.51
CA GLN A 140 13.62 13.85 19.17
C GLN A 140 13.97 12.39 19.50
N GLU A 141 12.96 11.57 19.78
CA GLU A 141 13.10 10.14 20.15
C GLU A 141 12.49 9.18 19.11
N GLY A 142 12.07 9.69 17.94
CA GLY A 142 11.30 8.85 17.02
C GLY A 142 12.17 8.07 16.04
N ALA A 143 11.76 6.84 15.73
CA ALA A 143 12.38 5.99 14.73
C ALA A 143 11.68 6.15 13.38
N GLY A 144 12.44 6.27 12.28
CA GLY A 144 11.87 6.23 10.92
C GLY A 144 11.39 4.83 10.56
N VAL A 145 12.20 3.80 10.84
CA VAL A 145 11.87 2.39 10.65
C VAL A 145 12.36 1.61 11.88
N TYR A 146 11.48 0.81 12.48
CA TYR A 146 11.77 -0.01 13.65
C TYR A 146 11.32 -1.45 13.39
N GLY A 147 12.27 -2.39 13.34
CA GLY A 147 12.02 -3.81 13.13
C GLY A 147 12.36 -4.61 14.38
N VAL A 148 11.40 -5.37 14.89
CA VAL A 148 11.57 -6.30 16.02
C VAL A 148 11.17 -7.69 15.57
N ASN A 149 11.96 -8.69 15.95
CA ASN A 149 11.67 -10.08 15.66
C ASN A 149 11.74 -10.91 16.95
N PHE A 150 10.66 -11.64 17.24
CA PHE A 150 10.58 -12.63 18.31
C PHE A 150 10.48 -14.02 17.68
N ALA A 151 11.57 -14.50 17.09
CA ALA A 151 11.62 -15.86 16.52
C ALA A 151 11.60 -16.89 17.66
N PHE A 152 10.58 -17.75 17.67
CA PHE A 152 10.48 -18.88 18.61
C PHE A 152 10.88 -20.17 17.88
N GLY A 153 11.93 -20.85 18.36
CA GLY A 153 12.38 -22.14 17.84
C GLY A 153 13.48 -22.04 16.77
N GLY A 154 14.73 -22.23 17.21
CA GLY A 154 15.81 -22.84 16.41
C GLY A 154 16.56 -21.99 15.39
N ASP A 155 15.89 -21.32 14.44
CA ASP A 155 16.54 -21.04 13.15
C ASP A 155 16.98 -19.57 12.94
N GLY A 156 16.99 -18.77 14.01
CA GLY A 156 17.39 -17.37 13.96
C GLY A 156 16.29 -16.47 13.38
N GLY A 157 16.32 -15.19 13.77
CA GLY A 157 15.39 -14.18 13.30
C GLY A 157 16.13 -12.89 12.96
N SER A 158 15.82 -12.30 11.82
CA SER A 158 16.32 -10.97 11.46
C SER A 158 15.25 -9.92 11.77
N GLY A 159 15.61 -8.85 12.49
CA GLY A 159 14.74 -7.68 12.66
C GLY A 159 14.73 -6.80 11.41
N VAL A 160 15.92 -6.59 10.81
CA VAL A 160 16.12 -5.86 9.56
C VAL A 160 17.17 -6.61 8.74
N LEU A 161 16.84 -6.96 7.49
CA LEU A 161 17.76 -7.59 6.54
C LEU A 161 17.87 -6.71 5.30
N GLY A 162 19.08 -6.21 5.01
CA GLY A 162 19.38 -5.43 3.82
C GLY A 162 20.17 -6.24 2.80
N TYR A 163 19.67 -6.31 1.56
CA TYR A 163 20.40 -6.85 0.41
C TYR A 163 20.50 -5.78 -0.67
N ALA A 164 21.69 -5.58 -1.24
CA ALA A 164 21.89 -4.66 -2.34
C ALA A 164 22.82 -5.29 -3.38
N GLY A 165 22.31 -5.45 -4.61
CA GLY A 165 22.98 -6.18 -5.69
C GLY A 165 22.97 -5.43 -7.01
N ALA A 166 23.45 -4.18 -7.05
CA ALA A 166 23.58 -3.50 -8.34
C ALA A 166 24.75 -4.08 -9.14
N THR A 167 24.58 -4.11 -10.46
CA THR A 167 25.56 -4.65 -11.41
C THR A 167 26.62 -3.63 -11.85
N ALA A 168 26.44 -2.35 -11.51
CA ALA A 168 27.37 -1.25 -11.74
C ALA A 168 27.17 -0.11 -10.73
N GLY A 169 28.22 0.67 -10.48
CA GLY A 169 28.20 1.81 -9.56
C GLY A 169 28.37 1.43 -8.07
N PRO A 170 28.51 2.42 -7.17
CA PRO A 170 28.58 2.16 -5.74
C PRO A 170 27.24 1.65 -5.20
N VAL A 171 27.30 0.63 -4.34
CA VAL A 171 26.14 -0.04 -3.72
C VAL A 171 26.32 -0.09 -2.21
N TRP A 172 25.26 0.23 -1.49
CA TRP A 172 25.21 0.10 -0.03
C TRP A 172 24.04 -0.80 0.36
N GLY A 173 24.31 -1.88 1.12
CA GLY A 173 23.26 -2.72 1.71
C GLY A 173 22.57 -2.02 2.88
N VAL A 174 23.38 -1.44 3.78
CA VAL A 174 22.94 -0.62 4.90
C VAL A 174 23.89 0.57 5.03
N LYS A 175 23.34 1.78 5.18
CA LYS A 175 24.13 3.00 5.37
C LYS A 175 23.55 3.79 6.55
N GLY A 176 24.30 3.86 7.65
CA GLY A 176 23.95 4.64 8.83
C GLY A 176 24.75 5.94 8.89
N TYR A 177 24.11 7.02 9.35
CA TYR A 177 24.75 8.29 9.68
C TYR A 177 24.28 8.73 11.06
N ALA A 178 25.21 9.11 11.92
CA ALA A 178 24.91 9.73 13.20
C ALA A 178 25.62 11.09 13.26
N ASN A 179 24.86 12.18 13.17
CA ASN A 179 25.39 13.55 13.17
C ASN A 179 25.28 14.24 14.55
N SER A 180 25.47 13.46 15.61
CA SER A 180 25.48 13.94 17.00
C SER A 180 26.87 13.72 17.57
N THR A 181 27.31 14.62 18.46
CA THR A 181 28.59 14.48 19.19
C THR A 181 28.64 13.18 19.98
N ASP A 182 27.48 12.69 20.44
CA ASP A 182 27.31 11.44 21.17
C ASP A 182 26.55 10.39 20.34
N GLY A 183 26.53 10.56 19.01
CA GLY A 183 25.73 9.74 18.09
C GLY A 183 26.32 8.34 17.92
N ILE A 184 25.45 7.33 18.02
CA ILE A 184 25.80 5.94 17.72
C ILE A 184 25.28 5.59 16.33
N GLY A 185 26.18 5.30 15.38
CA GLY A 185 25.79 4.95 14.00
C GLY A 185 25.24 3.53 13.88
N VAL A 186 25.89 2.55 14.53
CA VAL A 186 25.46 1.15 14.61
C VAL A 186 25.84 0.62 15.99
N GLN A 187 24.87 0.02 16.68
CA GLN A 187 25.11 -0.70 17.94
C GLN A 187 24.64 -2.14 17.79
N GLY A 188 25.52 -3.09 18.08
CA GLY A 188 25.19 -4.51 18.16
C GLY A 188 25.51 -5.04 19.56
N SER A 189 24.62 -5.84 20.12
CA SER A 189 24.86 -6.61 21.34
C SER A 189 24.45 -8.05 21.08
N ALA A 190 25.38 -8.97 21.27
CA ALA A 190 25.15 -10.39 21.08
C ALA A 190 26.03 -11.19 22.04
N PRO A 191 25.57 -12.37 22.49
CA PRO A 191 26.34 -13.24 23.38
C PRO A 191 27.57 -13.86 22.72
N PHE A 192 27.63 -13.88 21.38
CA PHE A 192 28.74 -14.50 20.62
C PHE A 192 29.37 -13.50 19.65
N GLU A 193 28.63 -13.07 18.63
CA GLU A 193 29.15 -12.21 17.57
C GLU A 193 28.27 -10.97 17.41
N GLY A 194 28.77 -9.79 17.83
CA GLY A 194 28.02 -8.53 17.76
C GLY A 194 28.06 -7.85 16.38
N LEU A 195 29.16 -8.02 15.64
CA LEU A 195 29.36 -7.50 14.29
C LEU A 195 30.38 -8.37 13.56
N VAL A 196 30.04 -8.81 12.34
CA VAL A 196 30.96 -9.52 11.44
C VAL A 196 30.98 -8.80 10.10
N GLY A 197 32.17 -8.35 9.68
CA GLY A 197 32.41 -7.78 8.35
C GLY A 197 33.18 -8.77 7.48
N VAL A 198 32.59 -9.24 6.39
CA VAL A 198 33.25 -10.10 5.40
C VAL A 198 33.25 -9.39 4.05
N ALA A 199 34.43 -9.17 3.48
CA ALA A 199 34.57 -8.77 2.08
C ALA A 199 34.98 -9.99 1.26
N GLN A 200 34.11 -10.40 0.34
CA GLN A 200 34.36 -11.52 -0.57
C GLN A 200 33.82 -11.17 -1.95
N THR A 201 34.60 -11.43 -3.00
CA THR A 201 34.17 -11.25 -4.39
C THR A 201 33.78 -12.60 -4.96
N CYS A 202 32.49 -12.79 -5.22
CA CYS A 202 31.97 -14.05 -5.75
C CYS A 202 31.77 -13.93 -7.27
N LYS A 203 32.43 -14.78 -8.06
CA LYS A 203 32.20 -14.88 -9.52
C LYS A 203 31.50 -16.18 -9.90
N THR A 204 32.05 -17.33 -9.50
CA THR A 204 31.46 -18.68 -9.73
C THR A 204 31.79 -19.70 -8.63
N THR A 205 32.87 -19.48 -7.88
CA THR A 205 33.19 -20.15 -6.61
C THR A 205 33.50 -19.08 -5.57
N CYS A 206 32.94 -19.17 -4.36
CA CYS A 206 33.21 -18.23 -3.26
C CYS A 206 34.62 -18.48 -2.68
N LEU A 207 35.66 -18.17 -3.45
CA LEU A 207 37.02 -18.16 -2.95
C LEU A 207 37.26 -16.79 -2.30
N PRO A 208 37.63 -16.73 -0.99
CA PRO A 208 38.02 -15.49 -0.35
C PRO A 208 39.16 -14.87 -1.15
N THR A 209 38.90 -13.75 -1.80
CA THR A 209 39.93 -12.95 -2.49
C THR A 209 40.34 -11.82 -1.55
N ALA A 210 41.62 -11.47 -1.53
CA ALA A 210 42.11 -10.38 -0.69
C ALA A 210 41.37 -9.07 -1.03
N GLY A 211 40.77 -8.45 -0.02
CA GLY A 211 40.05 -7.20 -0.13
C GLY A 211 39.91 -6.52 1.23
N THR A 212 39.44 -5.28 1.25
CA THR A 212 39.26 -4.54 2.50
C THR A 212 37.91 -4.88 3.13
N ALA A 213 37.92 -5.71 4.19
CA ALA A 213 36.72 -6.06 4.95
C ALA A 213 36.19 -4.93 5.85
N GLY A 214 37.03 -3.93 6.14
CA GLY A 214 36.66 -2.73 6.87
C GLY A 214 37.74 -1.66 6.78
N VAL A 215 37.31 -0.39 6.73
CA VAL A 215 38.17 0.78 6.92
C VAL A 215 37.65 1.50 8.14
N PHE A 216 38.49 1.64 9.16
CA PHE A 216 38.17 2.41 10.34
C PHE A 216 39.07 3.64 10.37
N THR A 217 38.46 4.82 10.39
CA THR A 217 39.19 6.09 10.50
C THR A 217 38.61 6.84 11.69
N THR A 218 39.47 7.29 12.60
CA THR A 218 39.08 8.16 13.71
C THR A 218 39.74 9.51 13.59
N GLY A 219 39.09 10.54 14.13
CA GLY A 219 39.74 11.82 14.39
C GLY A 219 40.74 11.71 15.56
N SER A 220 41.42 12.81 15.88
CA SER A 220 42.33 12.87 17.03
C SER A 220 41.63 12.42 18.32
N GLY A 221 42.14 11.36 18.95
CA GLY A 221 41.63 10.84 20.23
C GLY A 221 40.45 9.85 20.15
N GLY A 222 40.00 9.44 18.96
CA GLY A 222 38.93 8.45 18.83
C GLY A 222 39.43 7.00 18.95
N ASN A 223 38.78 6.20 19.80
CA ASN A 223 39.02 4.76 19.89
C ASN A 223 38.30 4.02 18.76
N ILE A 224 38.98 3.05 18.13
CA ILE A 224 38.39 2.22 17.06
C ILE A 224 37.80 0.93 17.64
N VAL A 225 38.53 0.28 18.55
CA VAL A 225 38.09 -0.91 19.28
C VAL A 225 38.49 -0.73 20.73
N VAL A 226 37.52 -0.86 21.63
CA VAL A 226 37.76 -0.92 23.08
C VAL A 226 37.21 -2.25 23.56
N GLY A 227 38.10 -3.14 23.99
CA GLY A 227 37.72 -4.37 24.70
C GLY A 227 37.64 -4.08 26.19
N ASN A 228 36.49 -4.37 26.80
CA ASN A 228 36.41 -4.48 28.26
C ASN A 228 36.52 -5.96 28.60
N VAL A 229 37.65 -6.37 29.19
CA VAL A 229 37.79 -7.73 29.71
C VAL A 229 37.20 -7.68 31.12
N ALA A 230 36.05 -8.32 31.34
CA ALA A 230 35.59 -8.52 32.70
C ALA A 230 36.64 -9.41 33.40
N ASP A 231 37.26 -8.92 34.47
CA ASP A 231 38.14 -9.72 35.31
C ASP A 231 37.35 -10.96 35.77
N VAL A 232 37.82 -12.14 35.36
CA VAL A 232 37.22 -13.45 35.68
C VAL A 232 37.62 -13.87 37.10
#